data_AF-A0A024QB52-F1
#
_entry.id   AF-A0A024QB52-F1
#
_cell.length_a   1.000
_cell.length_b   1.000
_cell.length_c   1.000
_cell.angle_alpha   90.00
_cell.angle_beta   90.00
_cell.angle_gamma   90.00
#
_symmetry.space_group_name_H-M   'P 1'
#
loop_
_entity.id
_entity.type
_entity.pdbx_description
1 polymer ?
#
loop_
_entity_poly.entity_id
_entity_poly.type
_entity_poly.pdbx_seq_one_letter_code
_entity_poly.pdbx_strand_id
1 'polypeptide(L)'
;MELVFLGTGAGVPSKERNVSAIALKLLQEQNCIWLFDCGEATQHQILYTSIKPRKITKIFISHLHGDHIYGLPGLLSSRSFQGGDTPLTIYGPQGLKSFIETSLNISGTHLTYPLTVMEISHGSIIKDEEITVYIEELDHVIPSFGFRIVENDKPGELLVHKLKEMGIEPGPIYQEIKEKAFVETSNGKRIYRKDVIGENKKGRIITILGDTRLSSRFTSFAKNADVLVHESTFREDKEALAEQYFHSTTSQAARLAKESNCKHLILTHISSRYQKEENEQLLQEAQAIFPQTDLAHDFSTFTIK
;
A
#
# COMPACT_ATOMS: atom_id res chain seq x y z
N MET A 1 1.24 9.51 4.36
CA MET A 1 0.73 8.27 3.75
C MET A 1 -0.78 8.26 3.79
N GLU A 2 -1.41 8.09 2.63
CA GLU A 2 -2.87 7.95 2.48
C GLU A 2 -3.15 6.85 1.45
N LEU A 3 -4.06 5.93 1.78
CA LEU A 3 -4.59 4.96 0.82
C LEU A 3 -5.82 5.57 0.13
N VAL A 4 -5.90 5.40 -1.19
CA VAL A 4 -7.05 5.76 -2.01
C VAL A 4 -7.46 4.53 -2.81
N PHE A 5 -8.66 4.04 -2.57
CA PHE A 5 -9.18 2.87 -3.28
C PHE A 5 -9.76 3.32 -4.61
N LEU A 6 -9.18 2.90 -5.72
CA LEU A 6 -9.65 3.23 -7.07
C LEU A 6 -10.67 2.21 -7.58
N GLY A 7 -10.58 0.97 -7.10
CA GLY A 7 -11.56 -0.07 -7.33
C GLY A 7 -11.52 -1.10 -6.22
N THR A 8 -12.70 -1.61 -5.86
CA THR A 8 -12.93 -2.45 -4.68
C THR A 8 -13.76 -3.70 -4.95
N GLY A 9 -14.10 -3.96 -6.21
CA GLY A 9 -14.89 -5.10 -6.66
C GLY A 9 -14.03 -6.29 -7.08
N ALA A 10 -14.58 -7.50 -6.94
CA ALA A 10 -13.91 -8.75 -7.29
C ALA A 10 -14.31 -9.31 -8.65
N GLY A 11 -13.32 -9.78 -9.43
CA GLY A 11 -13.46 -10.54 -10.67
C GLY A 11 -13.96 -9.75 -11.88
N VAL A 12 -15.01 -8.94 -11.71
CA VAL A 12 -15.63 -8.15 -12.79
C VAL A 12 -16.09 -6.79 -12.27
N PRO A 13 -16.11 -5.73 -13.12
CA PRO A 13 -16.63 -4.44 -12.72
C PRO A 13 -18.15 -4.50 -12.52
N SER A 14 -18.65 -3.63 -11.66
CA SER A 14 -20.07 -3.39 -11.43
C SER A 14 -20.38 -1.90 -11.54
N LYS A 15 -21.66 -1.54 -11.45
CA LYS A 15 -22.07 -0.12 -11.42
C LYS A 15 -21.55 0.62 -10.18
N GLU A 16 -21.26 -0.10 -9.11
CA GLU A 16 -20.88 0.47 -7.81
C GLU A 16 -19.38 0.41 -7.53
N ARG A 17 -18.73 -0.64 -8.03
CA ARG A 17 -17.32 -0.95 -7.76
C ARG A 17 -16.63 -1.36 -9.04
N ASN A 18 -15.55 -0.66 -9.38
CA ASN A 18 -14.58 -1.12 -10.37
C ASN A 18 -13.71 -2.24 -9.78
N VAL A 19 -12.99 -2.94 -10.65
CA VAL A 19 -12.02 -3.97 -10.28
C VAL A 19 -10.78 -3.39 -9.57
N SER A 20 -10.04 -4.27 -8.87
CA SER A 20 -8.95 -3.96 -7.95
C SER A 20 -7.92 -2.93 -8.43
N ALA A 21 -7.81 -1.85 -7.68
CA ALA A 21 -6.67 -0.92 -7.73
C ALA A 21 -6.64 -0.04 -6.47
N ILE A 22 -5.48 0.06 -5.83
CA ILE A 22 -5.27 0.85 -4.61
C ILE A 22 -4.08 1.77 -4.81
N ALA A 23 -4.26 3.08 -4.63
CA ALA A 23 -3.17 4.04 -4.68
C ALA A 23 -2.69 4.39 -3.27
N LEU A 24 -1.40 4.21 -3.00
CA LEU A 24 -0.72 4.72 -1.82
C LEU A 24 -0.05 6.05 -2.14
N LYS A 25 -0.61 7.14 -1.60
CA LYS A 25 -0.07 8.49 -1.74
C LYS A 25 1.04 8.71 -0.72
N LEU A 26 2.25 8.90 -1.26
CA LEU A 26 3.49 9.19 -0.54
C LEU A 26 3.92 10.65 -0.78
N LEU A 27 2.96 11.57 -0.83
CA LEU A 27 3.21 12.94 -1.28
C LEU A 27 4.10 13.73 -0.32
N GLN A 28 4.02 13.46 0.99
CA GLN A 28 4.85 14.12 2.00
C GLN A 28 6.19 13.40 2.18
N GLU A 29 6.22 12.10 1.90
CA GLU A 29 7.38 11.25 2.11
C GLU A 29 8.35 11.33 0.93
N GLN A 30 7.86 11.15 -0.30
CA GLN A 30 8.67 11.05 -1.51
C GLN A 30 8.09 11.84 -2.70
N ASN A 31 7.01 12.61 -2.48
CA ASN A 31 6.29 13.35 -3.51
C ASN A 31 5.83 12.47 -4.70
N CYS A 32 5.49 11.20 -4.42
CA CYS A 32 5.12 10.19 -5.40
C CYS A 32 3.86 9.42 -4.98
N ILE A 33 3.42 8.52 -5.87
CA ILE A 33 2.29 7.61 -5.66
C ILE A 33 2.75 6.22 -6.07
N TRP A 34 2.42 5.23 -5.26
CA TRP A 34 2.54 3.83 -5.61
C TRP A 34 1.14 3.27 -5.86
N LEU A 35 1.04 2.33 -6.79
CA LEU A 35 -0.21 1.64 -7.10
C LEU A 35 -0.06 0.16 -6.74
N PHE A 36 -1.09 -0.42 -6.14
CA PHE A 36 -1.20 -1.84 -5.85
C PHE A 36 -2.38 -2.39 -6.64
N ASP A 37 -2.08 -3.31 -7.55
CA ASP A 37 -2.92 -3.76 -8.66
C ASP A 37 -3.39 -2.63 -9.59
N CYS A 38 -3.72 -3.01 -10.82
CA CYS A 38 -4.12 -2.10 -11.87
C CYS A 38 -5.12 -2.80 -12.78
N GLY A 39 -6.27 -3.15 -12.22
CA GLY A 39 -7.40 -3.71 -12.95
C GLY A 39 -7.87 -2.84 -14.10
N GLU A 40 -8.67 -3.42 -15.00
CA GLU A 40 -9.28 -2.66 -16.09
C GLU A 40 -9.95 -1.38 -15.59
N ALA A 41 -9.88 -0.34 -16.42
CA ALA A 41 -10.42 0.99 -16.11
C ALA A 41 -9.80 1.73 -14.91
N THR A 42 -8.72 1.24 -14.29
CA THR A 42 -7.99 1.99 -13.23
C THR A 42 -7.63 3.43 -13.65
N GLN A 43 -7.17 3.63 -14.89
CA GLN A 43 -6.88 4.97 -15.40
C GLN A 43 -8.12 5.87 -15.52
N HIS A 44 -9.32 5.29 -15.73
CA HIS A 44 -10.58 6.03 -15.76
C HIS A 44 -10.97 6.43 -14.34
N GLN A 45 -10.81 5.53 -13.37
CA GLN A 45 -11.01 5.83 -11.94
C GLN A 45 -10.11 6.98 -11.49
N ILE A 46 -8.86 7.02 -11.94
CA ILE A 46 -7.93 8.12 -11.66
C ILE A 46 -8.47 9.49 -12.12
N LEU A 47 -9.25 9.57 -13.21
CA LEU A 47 -9.81 10.83 -13.72
C LEU A 47 -10.77 11.51 -12.73
N TYR A 48 -11.37 10.74 -11.82
CA TYR A 48 -12.26 11.24 -10.78
C TYR A 48 -11.52 11.64 -9.50
N THR A 49 -10.19 11.60 -9.50
CA THR A 49 -9.35 11.88 -8.34
C THR A 49 -8.33 12.98 -8.62
N SER A 50 -7.61 13.41 -7.58
CA SER A 50 -6.46 14.31 -7.73
C SER A 50 -5.17 13.59 -8.16
N ILE A 51 -5.21 12.27 -8.36
CA ILE A 51 -4.03 11.47 -8.72
C ILE A 51 -3.62 11.82 -10.14
N LYS A 52 -2.32 12.03 -10.34
CA LYS A 52 -1.76 12.30 -11.67
C LYS A 52 -0.94 11.08 -12.09
N PRO A 53 -1.17 10.47 -13.27
CA PRO A 53 -0.40 9.30 -13.72
C PRO A 53 1.12 9.52 -13.67
N ARG A 54 1.61 10.73 -13.97
CA ARG A 54 3.03 11.09 -13.89
C ARG A 54 3.64 11.02 -12.47
N LYS A 55 2.80 11.04 -11.43
CA LYS A 55 3.23 10.89 -10.03
C LYS A 55 3.33 9.43 -9.62
N ILE A 56 2.82 8.51 -10.43
CA ILE A 56 2.98 7.07 -10.22
C ILE A 56 4.41 6.71 -10.62
N THR A 57 5.19 6.27 -9.64
CA THR A 57 6.60 5.88 -9.80
C THR A 57 6.79 4.37 -9.64
N LYS A 58 5.87 3.70 -8.94
CA LYS A 58 5.88 2.25 -8.74
C LYS A 58 4.49 1.66 -8.85
N ILE A 59 4.39 0.47 -9.45
CA ILE A 59 3.18 -0.35 -9.46
C ILE A 59 3.55 -1.75 -8.96
N PHE A 60 2.76 -2.30 -8.04
CA PHE A 60 2.93 -3.62 -7.47
C PHE A 60 1.72 -4.46 -7.86
N ILE A 61 1.93 -5.57 -8.54
CA ILE A 61 0.89 -6.49 -9.00
C ILE A 61 0.92 -7.72 -8.11
N SER A 62 -0.19 -8.01 -7.44
CA SER A 62 -0.35 -9.17 -6.57
C SER A 62 -0.30 -10.47 -7.38
N HIS A 63 -1.13 -10.58 -8.42
CA HIS A 63 -1.23 -11.75 -9.29
C HIS A 63 -1.71 -11.37 -10.71
N LEU A 64 -1.69 -12.32 -11.64
CA LEU A 64 -1.93 -12.05 -13.08
C LEU A 64 -3.38 -12.24 -13.55
N HIS A 65 -4.37 -12.26 -12.64
CA HIS A 65 -5.77 -12.21 -13.08
C HIS A 65 -6.11 -10.86 -13.71
N GLY A 66 -7.04 -10.89 -14.67
CA GLY A 66 -7.33 -9.76 -15.54
C GLY A 66 -7.85 -8.52 -14.80
N ASP A 67 -8.66 -8.74 -13.78
CA ASP A 67 -9.19 -7.72 -12.87
C ASP A 67 -8.11 -7.06 -12.00
N HIS A 68 -6.86 -7.51 -12.06
CA HIS A 68 -5.70 -6.89 -11.41
C HIS A 68 -4.67 -6.32 -12.39
N ILE A 69 -4.71 -6.68 -13.69
CA ILE A 69 -3.64 -6.28 -14.65
C ILE A 69 -4.12 -5.63 -15.94
N TYR A 70 -5.38 -5.79 -16.36
CA TYR A 70 -5.83 -5.34 -17.68
C TYR A 70 -5.84 -3.82 -17.85
N GLY A 71 -5.74 -3.05 -16.76
CA GLY A 71 -5.56 -1.60 -16.81
C GLY A 71 -4.15 -1.16 -17.18
N LEU A 72 -3.14 -2.03 -17.05
CA LEU A 72 -1.73 -1.65 -17.24
C LEU A 72 -1.43 -1.08 -18.63
N PRO A 73 -1.77 -1.72 -19.76
CA PRO A 73 -1.39 -1.21 -21.08
C PRO A 73 -1.94 0.20 -21.33
N GLY A 74 -3.21 0.43 -20.96
CA GLY A 74 -3.87 1.73 -21.09
C GLY A 74 -3.24 2.79 -20.18
N LEU A 75 -3.01 2.48 -18.89
CA LEU A 75 -2.40 3.41 -17.95
C LEU A 75 -0.99 3.83 -18.39
N LEU A 76 -0.18 2.89 -18.85
CA LEU A 76 1.20 3.15 -19.31
C LEU A 76 1.22 4.07 -20.54
N SER A 77 0.33 3.81 -21.48
CA SER A 77 0.16 4.62 -22.69
C SER A 77 -0.30 6.03 -22.35
N SER A 78 -1.32 6.16 -21.50
CA SER A 78 -1.82 7.47 -21.04
C SER A 78 -0.78 8.27 -20.28
N ARG A 79 0.03 7.63 -19.42
CA ARG A 79 1.14 8.28 -18.73
C ARG A 79 2.16 8.86 -19.72
N SER A 80 2.46 8.14 -20.81
CA SER A 80 3.39 8.59 -21.83
C SER A 80 2.80 9.76 -22.63
N PHE A 81 1.54 9.62 -23.04
CA PHE A 81 0.83 10.63 -23.82
C PHE A 81 0.69 11.97 -23.08
N GLN A 82 0.58 11.93 -21.76
CA GLN A 82 0.51 13.12 -20.90
C GLN A 82 1.89 13.73 -20.58
N GLY A 83 2.95 13.31 -21.28
CA GLY A 83 4.30 13.86 -21.12
C GLY A 83 5.01 13.37 -19.85
N GLY A 84 4.67 12.20 -19.33
CA GLY A 84 5.45 11.56 -18.28
C GLY A 84 6.86 11.24 -18.76
N ASP A 85 7.86 11.70 -18.02
CA ASP A 85 9.30 11.56 -18.31
C ASP A 85 10.08 10.86 -17.17
N THR A 86 9.47 10.75 -15.98
CA THR A 86 10.09 10.09 -14.83
C THR A 86 10.03 8.56 -14.97
N PRO A 87 11.05 7.83 -14.45
CA PRO A 87 11.05 6.37 -14.45
C PRO A 87 9.84 5.76 -13.75
N LEU A 88 9.39 4.62 -14.25
CA LEU A 88 8.34 3.79 -13.65
C LEU A 88 8.86 2.35 -13.49
N THR A 89 8.74 1.80 -12.29
CA THR A 89 9.04 0.39 -12.03
C THR A 89 7.76 -0.38 -11.69
N ILE A 90 7.57 -1.53 -12.32
CA ILE A 90 6.44 -2.41 -12.07
C ILE A 90 6.97 -3.73 -11.52
N TYR A 91 6.47 -4.13 -10.36
CA TYR A 91 6.80 -5.36 -9.67
C TYR A 91 5.62 -6.32 -9.77
N GLY A 92 5.85 -7.60 -10.06
CA GLY A 92 4.77 -8.59 -10.05
C GLY A 92 5.23 -9.99 -10.46
N PRO A 93 4.33 -10.97 -10.54
CA PRO A 93 4.69 -12.36 -10.82
C PRO A 93 5.36 -12.57 -12.17
N GLN A 94 6.00 -13.73 -12.32
CA GLN A 94 6.48 -14.22 -13.62
C GLN A 94 5.36 -14.21 -14.66
N GLY A 95 5.62 -13.62 -15.83
CA GLY A 95 4.66 -13.45 -16.92
C GLY A 95 4.18 -12.00 -17.08
N LEU A 96 4.31 -11.18 -16.03
CA LEU A 96 3.95 -9.75 -16.07
C LEU A 96 4.71 -9.01 -17.17
N LYS A 97 6.02 -9.27 -17.29
CA LYS A 97 6.86 -8.63 -18.30
C LYS A 97 6.36 -8.93 -19.71
N SER A 98 6.08 -10.21 -19.98
CA SER A 98 5.53 -10.64 -21.27
C SER A 98 4.19 -9.97 -21.57
N PHE A 99 3.28 -9.91 -20.60
CA PHE A 99 1.97 -9.28 -20.78
C PHE A 99 2.10 -7.80 -21.20
N ILE A 100 2.97 -7.05 -20.53
CA ILE A 100 3.18 -5.63 -20.83
C ILE A 100 3.88 -5.45 -22.18
N GLU A 101 4.99 -6.16 -22.41
CA GLU A 101 5.77 -6.02 -23.65
C GLU A 101 4.95 -6.43 -24.87
N THR A 102 4.22 -7.55 -24.81
CA THR A 102 3.34 -7.99 -25.90
C THR A 102 2.25 -6.95 -26.17
N SER A 103 1.61 -6.42 -25.13
CA SER A 103 0.54 -5.44 -25.28
C SER A 103 1.03 -4.16 -25.96
N LEU A 104 2.16 -3.61 -25.51
CA LEU A 104 2.77 -2.39 -26.08
C LEU A 104 3.29 -2.62 -27.51
N ASN A 105 3.90 -3.78 -27.76
CA ASN A 105 4.44 -4.11 -29.08
C ASN A 105 3.32 -4.26 -30.12
N ILE A 106 2.24 -4.98 -29.80
CA ILE A 106 1.12 -5.18 -30.72
C ILE A 106 0.39 -3.87 -31.02
N SER A 107 0.24 -2.98 -30.03
CA SER A 107 -0.41 -1.67 -30.22
C SER A 107 0.49 -0.63 -30.89
N GLY A 108 1.76 -0.94 -31.16
CA GLY A 108 2.73 0.04 -31.68
C GLY A 108 3.03 1.17 -30.69
N THR A 109 2.91 0.92 -29.39
CA THR A 109 3.10 1.93 -28.35
C THR A 109 4.58 2.07 -28.00
N HIS A 110 5.09 3.31 -28.10
CA HIS A 110 6.42 3.69 -27.66
C HIS A 110 6.32 4.60 -26.44
N LEU A 111 6.84 4.16 -25.30
CA LEU A 111 6.82 4.95 -24.07
C LEU A 111 7.90 6.03 -24.11
N THR A 112 7.53 7.24 -23.68
CA THR A 112 8.41 8.42 -23.56
C THR A 112 9.20 8.48 -22.25
N TYR A 113 9.14 7.42 -21.44
CA TYR A 113 9.80 7.34 -20.14
C TYR A 113 10.42 5.95 -19.93
N PRO A 114 11.45 5.84 -19.06
CA PRO A 114 12.02 4.55 -18.71
C PRO A 114 11.02 3.66 -17.96
N LEU A 115 10.72 2.49 -18.51
CA LEU A 115 9.93 1.46 -17.87
C LEU A 115 10.84 0.29 -17.46
N THR A 116 10.75 -0.12 -16.19
CA THR A 116 11.40 -1.33 -15.69
C THR A 116 10.34 -2.29 -15.16
N VAL A 117 10.34 -3.53 -15.63
CA VAL A 117 9.47 -4.59 -15.10
C VAL A 117 10.34 -5.59 -14.34
N MET A 118 10.03 -5.79 -13.06
CA MET A 118 10.75 -6.66 -12.14
C MET A 118 9.83 -7.81 -11.74
N GLU A 119 10.17 -9.03 -12.15
CA GLU A 119 9.44 -10.20 -11.73
C GLU A 119 9.88 -10.60 -10.31
N ILE A 120 8.91 -10.71 -9.39
CA ILE A 120 9.15 -10.94 -7.96
C ILE A 120 8.83 -12.39 -7.56
N SER A 121 9.38 -12.78 -6.42
CA SER A 121 9.13 -14.08 -5.78
C SER A 121 8.99 -13.93 -4.26
N HIS A 122 8.52 -14.98 -3.58
CA HIS A 122 8.50 -15.05 -2.11
C HIS A 122 9.84 -14.62 -1.50
N GLY A 123 9.80 -13.77 -0.47
CA GLY A 123 10.99 -13.30 0.23
C GLY A 123 11.74 -12.18 -0.50
N SER A 124 11.25 -11.70 -1.65
CA SER A 124 11.79 -10.51 -2.31
C SER A 124 11.68 -9.29 -1.37
N ILE A 125 12.72 -8.46 -1.38
CA ILE A 125 12.78 -7.22 -0.60
C ILE A 125 13.13 -6.07 -1.53
N ILE A 126 12.25 -5.07 -1.58
CA ILE A 126 12.44 -3.86 -2.38
C ILE A 126 12.73 -2.72 -1.41
N LYS A 127 13.91 -2.11 -1.54
CA LYS A 127 14.28 -0.93 -0.76
C LYS A 127 14.12 0.31 -1.62
N ASP A 128 13.41 1.31 -1.10
CA ASP A 128 13.18 2.59 -1.76
C ASP A 128 13.27 3.73 -0.76
N GLU A 129 14.44 4.38 -0.72
CA GLU A 129 14.74 5.47 0.24
C GLU A 129 14.44 5.07 1.70
N GLU A 130 13.44 5.71 2.31
CA GLU A 130 13.00 5.46 3.69
C GLU A 130 11.96 4.33 3.81
N ILE A 131 11.62 3.62 2.73
CA ILE A 131 10.57 2.59 2.73
C ILE A 131 11.14 1.25 2.24
N THR A 132 10.81 0.18 2.94
CA THR A 132 11.12 -1.19 2.54
C THR A 132 9.83 -1.97 2.31
N VAL A 133 9.71 -2.62 1.15
CA VAL A 133 8.60 -3.52 0.82
C VAL A 133 9.07 -4.97 0.91
N TYR A 134 8.45 -5.74 1.79
CA TYR A 134 8.64 -7.18 1.91
C TYR A 134 7.52 -7.91 1.16
N ILE A 135 7.87 -8.99 0.49
CA ILE A 135 6.95 -9.75 -0.37
C ILE A 135 6.78 -11.16 0.19
N GLU A 136 5.51 -11.54 0.38
CA GLU A 136 5.09 -12.88 0.84
C GLU A 136 4.22 -13.53 -0.23
N GLU A 137 4.37 -14.83 -0.44
CA GLU A 137 3.55 -15.57 -1.40
C GLU A 137 2.28 -16.04 -0.70
N LEU A 138 1.14 -15.75 -1.33
CA LEU A 138 -0.20 -16.01 -0.82
C LEU A 138 -0.74 -17.35 -1.31
N ASP A 139 -1.95 -17.69 -0.87
CA ASP A 139 -2.58 -18.97 -1.20
C ASP A 139 -3.74 -18.72 -2.17
N HIS A 140 -3.42 -18.73 -3.47
CA HIS A 140 -4.36 -18.44 -4.54
C HIS A 140 -4.19 -19.40 -5.74
N VAL A 141 -5.16 -19.40 -6.67
CA VAL A 141 -5.20 -20.32 -7.83
C VAL A 141 -3.96 -20.22 -8.71
N ILE A 142 -3.41 -19.01 -8.81
CA ILE A 142 -2.13 -18.70 -9.47
C ILE A 142 -1.20 -18.01 -8.46
N PRO A 143 0.12 -17.91 -8.74
CA PRO A 143 1.03 -17.17 -7.87
C PRO A 143 0.50 -15.78 -7.55
N SER A 144 0.30 -15.53 -6.25
CA SER A 144 -0.24 -14.29 -5.69
C SER A 144 0.67 -13.81 -4.57
N PHE A 145 0.78 -12.50 -4.39
CA PHE A 145 1.70 -11.89 -3.45
C PHE A 145 1.03 -10.84 -2.56
N GLY A 146 1.46 -10.82 -1.31
CA GLY A 146 1.18 -9.76 -0.35
C GLY A 146 2.37 -8.84 -0.21
N PHE A 147 2.08 -7.56 0.06
CA PHE A 147 3.07 -6.50 0.19
C PHE A 147 3.03 -5.91 1.60
N ARG A 148 4.15 -5.97 2.31
CA ARG A 148 4.32 -5.30 3.59
C ARG A 148 5.26 -4.11 3.41
N ILE A 149 4.68 -2.91 3.45
CA ILE A 149 5.35 -1.63 3.30
C ILE A 149 5.73 -1.11 4.69
N VAL A 150 7.03 -0.99 4.95
CA VAL A 150 7.59 -0.54 6.23
C VAL A 150 8.35 0.75 6.02
N GLU A 151 7.87 1.84 6.61
CA GLU A 151 8.61 3.09 6.71
C GLU A 151 9.71 2.96 7.78
N ASN A 152 10.87 3.55 7.54
CA ASN A 152 11.94 3.62 8.53
C ASN A 152 11.53 4.50 9.72
N ASP A 153 12.02 4.13 10.91
CA ASP A 153 11.90 4.97 12.10
C ASP A 153 12.55 6.34 11.86
N LYS A 154 11.85 7.41 12.24
CA LYS A 154 12.35 8.77 12.14
C LYS A 154 12.90 9.23 13.49
N PRO A 155 13.98 10.02 13.50
CA PRO A 155 14.45 10.65 14.72
C PRO A 155 13.34 11.44 15.43
N GLY A 156 13.38 11.43 16.75
CA GLY A 156 12.50 12.28 17.56
C GLY A 156 12.69 13.76 17.26
N GLU A 157 11.70 14.57 17.65
CA GLU A 157 11.80 16.01 17.50
C GLU A 157 12.82 16.61 18.45
N LEU A 158 13.38 17.74 18.04
CA LEU A 158 14.29 18.51 18.89
C LEU A 158 13.47 19.13 20.03
N LEU A 159 13.88 18.88 21.27
CA LEU A 159 13.23 19.41 22.45
C LEU A 159 13.66 20.87 22.65
N VAL A 160 13.08 21.78 21.86
CA VAL A 160 13.44 23.21 21.82
C VAL A 160 13.37 23.86 23.20
N HIS A 161 12.42 23.45 24.06
CA HIS A 161 12.34 23.96 25.43
C HIS A 161 13.60 23.66 26.24
N LYS A 162 14.12 22.43 26.19
CA LYS A 162 15.37 22.05 26.86
C LYS A 162 16.56 22.83 26.31
N LEU A 163 16.60 23.06 25.00
CA LEU A 163 17.68 23.84 24.39
C LEU A 163 17.66 25.29 24.87
N LYS A 164 16.49 25.91 24.94
CA LYS A 164 16.32 27.26 25.50
C LYS A 164 16.71 27.32 26.98
N GLU A 165 16.31 26.35 27.79
CA GLU A 165 16.74 26.23 29.19
C GLU A 165 18.27 26.08 29.34
N MET A 166 18.92 25.47 28.35
CA MET A 166 20.38 25.36 28.28
C MET A 166 21.07 26.61 27.71
N GLY A 167 20.31 27.66 27.37
CA GLY A 167 20.81 28.92 26.80
C GLY A 167 21.15 28.85 25.31
N ILE A 168 20.55 27.90 24.58
CA ILE A 168 20.84 27.67 23.16
C ILE A 168 19.70 28.22 22.32
N GLU A 169 20.00 29.34 21.66
CA GLU A 169 19.06 30.00 20.76
C GLU A 169 18.88 29.24 19.44
N PRO A 170 17.71 29.37 18.79
CA PRO A 170 17.47 28.79 17.47
C PRO A 170 18.48 29.26 16.43
N GLY A 171 19.01 28.32 15.64
CA GLY A 171 19.98 28.62 14.58
C GLY A 171 20.61 27.36 13.99
N PRO A 172 21.71 27.48 13.22
CA PRO A 172 22.39 26.33 12.59
C PRO A 172 22.77 25.23 13.58
N ILE A 173 23.08 25.60 14.83
CA ILE A 173 23.41 24.66 15.91
C ILE A 173 22.31 23.61 16.17
N TYR A 174 21.03 23.91 15.89
CA TYR A 174 19.93 22.96 16.07
C TYR A 174 20.01 21.80 15.06
N GLN A 175 20.42 22.07 13.83
CA GLN A 175 20.64 21.03 12.82
C GLN A 175 21.86 20.19 13.19
N GLU A 176 22.95 20.83 13.62
CA GLU A 176 24.13 20.09 14.08
C GLU A 176 23.84 19.16 15.25
N ILE A 177 23.02 19.59 16.22
CA ILE A 177 22.57 18.76 17.34
C ILE A 177 21.72 17.58 16.85
N LYS A 178 20.93 17.75 15.79
CA LYS A 178 20.14 16.66 15.20
C LYS A 178 21.00 15.62 14.47
N GLU A 179 22.13 16.01 13.91
CA GLU A 179 22.96 15.15 13.06
C GLU A 179 24.13 14.51 13.82
N LYS A 180 24.70 15.22 14.80
CA LYS A 180 25.89 14.78 15.55
C LYS A 180 25.52 14.16 16.88
N ALA A 181 26.33 13.21 17.37
CA ALA A 181 26.12 12.62 18.70
C ALA A 181 26.22 13.66 19.84
N PHE A 182 27.07 14.68 19.66
CA PHE A 182 27.16 15.85 20.51
C PHE A 182 27.63 17.08 19.71
N VAL A 183 27.36 18.27 20.24
CA VAL A 183 27.86 19.56 19.74
C VAL A 183 28.50 20.32 20.88
N GLU A 184 29.63 20.99 20.61
CA GLU A 184 30.29 21.86 21.58
C GLU A 184 29.90 23.32 21.29
N THR A 185 29.43 24.03 22.32
CA THR A 185 29.02 25.43 22.21
C THR A 185 30.22 26.37 22.27
N SER A 186 30.01 27.64 21.92
CA SER A 186 31.04 28.69 21.99
C SER A 186 31.64 28.91 23.39
N ASN A 187 30.93 28.49 24.45
CA ASN A 187 31.41 28.53 25.83
C ASN A 187 32.02 27.18 26.31
N GLY A 188 32.31 26.24 25.39
CA GLY A 188 32.97 24.96 25.69
C GLY A 188 32.07 23.88 26.31
N LYS A 189 30.76 24.12 26.42
CA LYS A 189 29.80 23.13 26.95
C LYS A 189 29.44 22.13 25.86
N ARG A 190 29.38 20.84 26.22
CA ARG A 190 28.91 19.79 25.31
C ARG A 190 27.43 19.53 25.50
N ILE A 191 26.70 19.49 24.38
CA ILE A 191 25.28 19.16 24.30
C ILE A 191 25.20 17.80 23.62
N TYR A 192 24.69 16.79 24.32
CA TYR A 192 24.47 15.47 23.73
C TYR A 192 23.08 15.39 23.10
N ARG A 193 23.03 14.89 21.87
CA ARG A 193 21.80 14.73 21.09
C ARG A 193 20.71 13.97 21.85
N LYS A 194 21.08 12.90 22.54
CA LYS A 194 20.16 12.04 23.31
C LYS A 194 19.41 12.77 24.44
N ASP A 195 19.95 13.88 24.95
CA ASP A 195 19.35 14.61 26.08
C ASP A 195 18.31 15.63 25.60
N VAL A 196 18.39 16.01 24.32
CA VAL A 196 17.65 17.13 23.69
C VAL A 196 16.85 16.71 22.45
N ILE A 197 16.74 15.40 22.19
CA ILE A 197 15.85 14.82 21.19
C ILE A 197 14.79 13.96 21.90
N GLY A 198 13.54 14.07 21.46
CA GLY A 198 12.43 13.24 21.93
C GLY A 198 12.55 11.79 21.49
N GLU A 199 11.55 10.98 21.82
CA GLU A 199 11.51 9.59 21.38
C GLU A 199 11.43 9.49 19.84
N ASN A 200 12.06 8.47 19.28
CA ASN A 200 11.97 8.21 17.85
C ASN A 200 10.53 7.95 17.44
N LYS A 201 10.12 8.54 16.32
CA LYS A 201 8.82 8.28 15.72
C LYS A 201 8.92 6.96 14.97
N LYS A 202 8.16 5.96 15.43
CA LYS A 202 8.08 4.67 14.73
C LYS A 202 7.54 4.87 13.32
N GLY A 203 8.20 4.23 12.36
CA GLY A 203 7.73 4.24 10.98
C GLY A 203 6.41 3.47 10.86
N ARG A 204 5.56 3.91 9.92
CA ARG A 204 4.28 3.25 9.65
C ARG A 204 4.47 1.94 8.91
N ILE A 205 3.59 0.98 9.18
CA ILE A 205 3.55 -0.34 8.58
C ILE A 205 2.18 -0.53 7.91
N ILE A 206 2.18 -0.74 6.61
CA ILE A 206 0.99 -1.06 5.83
C ILE A 206 1.18 -2.46 5.25
N THR A 207 0.21 -3.34 5.42
CA THR A 207 0.19 -4.65 4.77
C THR A 207 -1.00 -4.69 3.81
N ILE A 208 -0.75 -4.95 2.53
CA ILE A 208 -1.76 -5.09 1.49
C ILE A 208 -1.63 -6.51 0.94
N LEU A 209 -2.65 -7.33 1.16
CA LEU A 209 -2.70 -8.67 0.59
C LEU A 209 -3.46 -8.64 -0.74
N GLY A 210 -2.97 -9.38 -1.73
CA GLY A 210 -3.78 -9.77 -2.88
C GLY A 210 -4.77 -10.87 -2.52
N ASP A 211 -5.40 -11.43 -3.53
CA ASP A 211 -6.36 -12.52 -3.41
C ASP A 211 -5.72 -13.73 -2.76
N THR A 212 -6.42 -14.30 -1.76
CA THR A 212 -5.90 -15.40 -0.96
C THR A 212 -6.97 -16.08 -0.11
N ARG A 213 -6.79 -17.37 0.14
CA ARG A 213 -7.40 -18.08 1.27
C ARG A 213 -6.83 -17.61 2.60
N LEU A 214 -7.52 -17.91 3.70
CA LEU A 214 -6.96 -17.77 5.03
C LEU A 214 -5.77 -18.72 5.22
N SER A 215 -4.65 -18.19 5.73
CA SER A 215 -3.52 -19.01 6.17
C SER A 215 -2.86 -18.40 7.40
N SER A 216 -2.55 -19.25 8.39
CA SER A 216 -1.87 -18.82 9.63
C SER A 216 -0.47 -18.27 9.38
N ARG A 217 0.14 -18.56 8.22
CA ARG A 217 1.44 -17.99 7.83
C ARG A 217 1.37 -16.47 7.66
N PHE A 218 0.20 -15.92 7.34
CA PHE A 218 0.05 -14.47 7.14
C PHE A 218 0.03 -13.69 8.45
N THR A 219 -0.17 -14.35 9.59
CA THR A 219 -0.19 -13.70 10.91
C THR A 219 1.16 -13.06 11.25
N SER A 220 2.27 -13.73 10.90
CA SER A 220 3.61 -13.15 11.09
C SER A 220 3.88 -12.02 10.09
N PHE A 221 3.39 -12.15 8.86
CA PHE A 221 3.58 -11.17 7.80
C PHE A 221 2.78 -9.86 8.03
N ALA A 222 1.56 -9.94 8.56
CA ALA A 222 0.73 -8.79 8.90
C ALA A 222 1.01 -8.23 10.31
N LYS A 223 1.93 -8.85 11.06
CA LYS A 223 2.16 -8.53 12.47
C LYS A 223 2.39 -7.04 12.73
N ASN A 224 1.66 -6.48 13.68
CA ASN A 224 1.74 -5.09 14.13
C ASN A 224 1.57 -4.06 13.00
N ALA A 225 0.89 -4.39 11.90
CA ALA A 225 0.61 -3.41 10.85
C ALA A 225 -0.33 -2.31 11.40
N ASP A 226 -0.04 -1.06 11.05
CA ASP A 226 -0.96 0.06 11.33
C ASP A 226 -2.24 -0.11 10.54
N VAL A 227 -2.13 -0.58 9.29
CA VAL A 227 -3.27 -0.94 8.44
C VAL A 227 -2.99 -2.26 7.74
N LEU A 228 -3.94 -3.19 7.84
CA LEU A 228 -4.05 -4.37 6.99
C LEU A 228 -5.17 -4.13 5.97
N VAL A 229 -4.85 -4.18 4.69
CA VAL A 229 -5.82 -4.27 3.60
C VAL A 229 -5.94 -5.73 3.19
N HIS A 230 -7.15 -6.28 3.25
CA HIS A 230 -7.41 -7.68 3.01
C HIS A 230 -8.63 -7.86 2.10
N GLU A 231 -8.55 -8.83 1.19
CA GLU A 231 -9.71 -9.26 0.42
C GLU A 231 -10.78 -9.89 1.31
N SER A 232 -12.03 -9.72 0.95
CA SER A 232 -13.17 -10.31 1.65
C SER A 232 -14.27 -10.59 0.65
N THR A 233 -13.92 -11.41 -0.34
CA THR A 233 -14.80 -11.70 -1.48
C THR A 233 -16.14 -12.29 -1.06
N PHE A 234 -16.17 -12.95 0.10
CA PHE A 234 -17.34 -13.64 0.60
C PHE A 234 -17.74 -13.23 2.02
N ARG A 235 -19.03 -13.41 2.32
CA ARG A 235 -19.60 -13.36 3.67
C ARG A 235 -19.19 -14.58 4.50
N GLU A 236 -19.34 -14.49 5.81
CA GLU A 236 -18.97 -15.58 6.72
C GLU A 236 -19.72 -16.91 6.43
N ASP A 237 -20.96 -16.86 5.96
CA ASP A 237 -21.78 -18.04 5.65
C ASP A 237 -21.36 -18.76 4.35
N LYS A 238 -20.37 -18.21 3.62
CA LYS A 238 -19.86 -18.73 2.34
C LYS A 238 -18.42 -19.21 2.44
N GLU A 239 -17.94 -19.60 3.62
CA GLU A 239 -16.56 -20.09 3.83
C GLU A 239 -16.18 -21.23 2.88
N ALA A 240 -17.07 -22.20 2.62
CA ALA A 240 -16.79 -23.28 1.66
C ALA A 240 -16.58 -22.78 0.23
N LEU A 241 -17.30 -21.71 -0.16
CA LEU A 241 -17.15 -21.08 -1.46
C LEU A 241 -15.85 -20.29 -1.53
N ALA A 242 -15.50 -19.56 -0.47
CA ALA A 242 -14.23 -18.86 -0.34
C ALA A 242 -13.07 -19.83 -0.51
N GLU A 243 -13.08 -20.95 0.21
CA GLU A 243 -12.06 -22.00 0.10
C GLU A 243 -11.96 -22.56 -1.33
N GLN A 244 -13.10 -22.88 -1.96
CA GLN A 244 -13.14 -23.44 -3.31
C GLN A 244 -12.52 -22.51 -4.37
N TYR A 245 -12.77 -21.21 -4.25
CA TYR A 245 -12.28 -20.19 -5.19
C TYR A 245 -10.98 -19.52 -4.75
N PHE A 246 -10.35 -20.05 -3.70
CA PHE A 246 -9.12 -19.54 -3.12
C PHE A 246 -9.17 -18.07 -2.64
N HIS A 247 -10.27 -17.73 -1.97
CA HIS A 247 -10.56 -16.43 -1.41
C HIS A 247 -10.82 -16.49 0.10
N SER A 248 -11.07 -15.32 0.70
CA SER A 248 -11.34 -15.16 2.12
C SER A 248 -12.75 -14.60 2.37
N THR A 249 -13.22 -14.84 3.59
CA THR A 249 -14.44 -14.23 4.12
C THR A 249 -14.14 -13.00 4.97
N THR A 250 -15.16 -12.15 5.17
CA THR A 250 -15.16 -11.03 6.15
C THR A 250 -14.63 -11.47 7.52
N SER A 251 -15.18 -12.55 8.06
CA SER A 251 -14.81 -13.07 9.38
C SER A 251 -13.38 -13.65 9.43
N GLN A 252 -12.89 -14.22 8.32
CA GLN A 252 -11.50 -14.70 8.24
C GLN A 252 -10.50 -13.53 8.20
N ALA A 253 -10.76 -12.49 7.41
CA ALA A 253 -9.93 -11.28 7.38
C ALA A 253 -9.86 -10.60 8.76
N ALA A 254 -11.00 -10.50 9.46
CA ALA A 254 -11.07 -9.93 10.80
C ALA A 254 -10.28 -10.74 11.84
N ARG A 255 -10.33 -12.08 11.78
CA ARG A 255 -9.51 -12.95 12.64
C ARG A 255 -8.02 -12.74 12.41
N LEU A 256 -7.58 -12.69 11.15
CA LEU A 256 -6.18 -12.45 10.82
C LEU A 256 -5.69 -11.09 11.37
N ALA A 257 -6.47 -10.03 11.21
CA ALA A 257 -6.12 -8.70 11.73
C ALA A 257 -5.94 -8.72 13.26
N LYS A 258 -6.87 -9.36 13.97
CA LYS A 258 -6.84 -9.52 15.43
C LYS A 258 -5.62 -10.32 15.89
N GLU A 259 -5.38 -11.48 15.29
CA GLU A 259 -4.27 -12.37 15.65
C GLU A 259 -2.90 -11.74 15.33
N SER A 260 -2.84 -10.91 14.30
CA SER A 260 -1.63 -10.18 13.90
C SER A 260 -1.36 -8.94 14.75
N ASN A 261 -2.27 -8.58 15.68
CA ASN A 261 -2.21 -7.32 16.43
C ASN A 261 -2.12 -6.09 15.50
N CYS A 262 -2.88 -6.10 14.40
CA CYS A 262 -3.02 -4.94 13.54
C CYS A 262 -3.79 -3.83 14.27
N LYS A 263 -3.56 -2.57 13.90
CA LYS A 263 -4.32 -1.44 14.47
C LYS A 263 -5.64 -1.18 13.76
N HIS A 264 -5.71 -1.51 12.47
CA HIS A 264 -6.87 -1.25 11.63
C HIS A 264 -6.93 -2.26 10.46
N LEU A 265 -8.14 -2.69 10.09
CA LEU A 265 -8.42 -3.57 8.96
C LEU A 265 -9.29 -2.85 7.92
N ILE A 266 -8.90 -2.89 6.66
CA ILE A 266 -9.73 -2.40 5.55
C ILE A 266 -10.09 -3.59 4.66
N LEU A 267 -11.39 -3.84 4.55
CA LEU A 267 -11.96 -4.87 3.70
C LEU A 267 -12.12 -4.37 2.26
N THR A 268 -11.72 -5.16 1.29
CA THR A 268 -11.88 -4.85 -0.15
C THR A 268 -12.18 -6.12 -0.95
N HIS A 269 -12.16 -6.01 -2.28
CA HIS A 269 -12.35 -7.11 -3.22
C HIS A 269 -13.68 -7.84 -2.99
N ILE A 270 -14.76 -7.05 -2.95
CA ILE A 270 -16.11 -7.53 -2.63
C ILE A 270 -16.76 -8.12 -3.89
N SER A 271 -17.33 -9.32 -3.76
CA SER A 271 -18.02 -9.97 -4.88
C SER A 271 -19.23 -9.14 -5.34
N SER A 272 -19.37 -9.00 -6.65
CA SER A 272 -20.51 -8.34 -7.32
C SER A 272 -21.88 -8.97 -7.03
N ARG A 273 -21.91 -10.13 -6.35
CA ARG A 273 -23.14 -10.75 -5.84
C ARG A 273 -23.81 -9.90 -4.76
N TYR A 274 -23.03 -9.15 -3.97
CA TYR A 274 -23.54 -8.38 -2.85
C TYR A 274 -23.95 -7.00 -3.34
N GLN A 275 -25.18 -6.62 -3.06
CA GLN A 275 -25.69 -5.28 -3.37
C GLN A 275 -25.29 -4.29 -2.28
N LYS A 276 -25.47 -2.99 -2.55
CA LYS A 276 -25.13 -1.92 -1.61
C LYS A 276 -25.73 -2.10 -0.23
N GLU A 277 -26.95 -2.60 -0.15
CA GLU A 277 -27.69 -2.82 1.08
C GLU A 277 -27.03 -3.87 1.98
N GLU A 278 -26.22 -4.77 1.41
CA GLU A 278 -25.50 -5.82 2.13
C GLU A 278 -24.12 -5.37 2.64
N ASN A 279 -23.63 -4.21 2.20
CA ASN A 279 -22.33 -3.68 2.63
C ASN A 279 -22.25 -3.46 4.15
N GLU A 280 -23.34 -2.99 4.77
CA GLU A 280 -23.37 -2.80 6.22
C GLU A 280 -23.28 -4.14 6.96
N GLN A 281 -23.92 -5.18 6.42
CA GLN A 281 -23.85 -6.52 7.00
C GLN A 281 -22.44 -7.11 6.89
N LEU A 282 -21.79 -6.99 5.72
CA LEU A 282 -20.39 -7.39 5.52
C LEU A 282 -19.45 -6.73 6.54
N LEU A 283 -19.65 -5.43 6.79
CA LEU A 283 -18.86 -4.68 7.75
C LEU A 283 -19.12 -5.14 9.19
N GLN A 284 -20.39 -5.33 9.57
CA GLN A 284 -20.77 -5.76 10.91
C GLN A 284 -20.22 -7.16 11.27
N GLU A 285 -20.20 -8.10 10.30
CA GLU A 285 -19.60 -9.43 10.47
C GLU A 285 -18.13 -9.32 10.92
N ALA A 286 -17.34 -8.49 10.24
CA ALA A 286 -15.94 -8.29 10.60
C ALA A 286 -15.77 -7.49 11.91
N GLN A 287 -16.55 -6.41 12.10
CA GLN A 287 -16.47 -5.58 13.31
C GLN A 287 -16.83 -6.33 14.59
N ALA A 288 -17.67 -7.37 14.50
CA ALA A 288 -17.96 -8.26 15.64
C ALA A 288 -16.71 -9.00 16.15
N ILE A 289 -15.70 -9.21 15.29
CA ILE A 289 -14.44 -9.89 15.63
C ILE A 289 -13.33 -8.87 15.89
N PHE A 290 -13.24 -7.84 15.05
CA PHE A 290 -12.22 -6.79 15.10
C PHE A 290 -12.87 -5.42 14.88
N PRO A 291 -13.20 -4.66 15.95
CA PRO A 291 -14.00 -3.44 15.83
C PRO A 291 -13.40 -2.33 14.96
N GLN A 292 -12.06 -2.27 14.86
CA GLN A 292 -11.33 -1.30 14.03
C GLN A 292 -11.29 -1.75 12.56
N THR A 293 -12.47 -1.99 11.99
CA THR A 293 -12.63 -2.39 10.59
C THR A 293 -13.43 -1.35 9.82
N ASP A 294 -12.96 -1.04 8.62
CA ASP A 294 -13.68 -0.29 7.59
C ASP A 294 -13.88 -1.15 6.33
N LEU A 295 -14.96 -0.88 5.60
CA LEU A 295 -15.23 -1.46 4.28
C LEU A 295 -14.88 -0.43 3.20
N ALA A 296 -13.88 -0.73 2.37
CA ALA A 296 -13.49 0.13 1.27
C ALA A 296 -14.65 0.27 0.27
N HIS A 297 -14.75 1.45 -0.32
CA HIS A 297 -15.56 1.72 -1.50
C HIS A 297 -14.70 2.50 -2.50
N ASP A 298 -15.10 2.51 -3.77
CA ASP A 298 -14.41 3.28 -4.77
C ASP A 298 -14.32 4.75 -4.34
N PHE A 299 -13.13 5.31 -4.45
CA PHE A 299 -12.70 6.64 -4.03
C PHE A 299 -12.61 6.89 -2.51
N SER A 300 -12.87 5.88 -1.68
CA SER A 300 -12.61 5.98 -0.24
C SER A 300 -11.13 6.26 0.05
N THR A 301 -10.87 7.11 1.03
CA THR A 301 -9.52 7.49 1.45
C THR A 301 -9.28 7.22 2.92
N PHE A 302 -8.09 6.71 3.23
CA PHE A 302 -7.69 6.35 4.60
C PHE A 302 -6.31 6.92 4.91
N THR A 303 -6.24 7.85 5.86
CA THR A 303 -4.97 8.42 6.32
C THR A 303 -4.30 7.49 7.33
N ILE A 304 -3.04 7.12 7.08
CA ILE A 304 -2.26 6.25 7.95
C ILE A 304 -1.51 7.12 8.97
N LYS A 305 -1.86 6.94 10.24
CA LYS A 305 -1.32 7.70 11.37
C LYS A 305 -0.14 6.99 12.02
#